data_AF-A0A2J6T7T0-F1
#
_entry.id   AF-A0A2J6T7T0-F1
#
_cell.length_a   1.000
_cell.length_b   1.000
_cell.length_c   1.000
_cell.angle_alpha   90.00
_cell.angle_beta   90.00
_cell.angle_gamma   90.00
#
_symmetry.space_group_name_H-M   'P 1'
#
loop_
_entity.id
_entity.type
_entity.pdbx_description
1 polymer ?
#
loop_
_entity_poly.entity_id
_entity_poly.type
_entity_poly.pdbx_seq_one_letter_code
_entity_poly.pdbx_strand_id
1 'polypeptide(L)'
;MPLIPGHRSGSKLQTPTSMYLLSLYAIECLSNHGHSTRCSHLMRAQKLTFPDNYFDLSFTNFVVTDLDDQKIVGQHLYRTLKPGGQAIVCTFAFCPHGDARRAAHLATRRPNAKLGLAYDPE
;
A
#
# COMPACT_ATOMS: atom_id res chain seq x y z
N MET A 1 -22.47 -28.47 -19.66
CA MET A 1 -22.13 -27.09 -19.27
C MET A 1 -21.25 -26.50 -20.36
N PRO A 2 -21.68 -25.47 -21.11
CA PRO A 2 -20.83 -24.87 -22.13
C PRO A 2 -19.93 -23.80 -21.52
N LEU A 3 -18.66 -23.83 -21.93
CA LEU A 3 -17.62 -22.84 -21.64
C LEU A 3 -17.90 -21.54 -22.41
N ILE A 4 -17.75 -20.39 -21.77
CA ILE A 4 -17.84 -19.08 -22.43
C ILE A 4 -16.48 -18.72 -23.07
N PRO A 5 -16.43 -18.23 -24.33
CA PRO A 5 -15.18 -17.93 -25.03
C PRO A 5 -14.58 -16.59 -24.61
N GLY A 6 -13.24 -16.50 -24.70
CA GLY A 6 -12.44 -15.38 -24.22
C GLY A 6 -12.64 -14.05 -24.95
N HIS A 7 -12.27 -12.98 -24.25
CA HIS A 7 -12.07 -11.65 -24.83
C HIS A 7 -10.86 -10.93 -24.22
N ARG A 8 -9.87 -10.72 -25.09
CA ARG A 8 -8.91 -9.61 -25.24
C ARG A 8 -8.08 -9.11 -24.05
N SER A 9 -6.78 -9.37 -24.19
CA SER A 9 -5.67 -8.40 -24.08
C SER A 9 -6.02 -6.99 -23.60
N GLY A 10 -5.53 -6.66 -22.41
CA GLY A 10 -5.37 -5.30 -21.92
C GLY A 10 -4.45 -5.36 -20.71
N SER A 11 -3.26 -4.76 -20.84
CA SER A 11 -2.33 -4.52 -19.74
C SER A 11 -3.06 -3.82 -18.59
N LYS A 12 -3.24 -4.53 -17.48
CA LYS A 12 -3.77 -3.94 -16.25
C LYS A 12 -2.80 -4.29 -15.13
N LEU A 13 -2.22 -3.24 -14.55
CA LEU A 13 -1.50 -3.25 -13.28
C LEU A 13 -2.17 -4.24 -12.32
N GLN A 14 -1.51 -5.36 -12.07
CA GLN A 14 -2.04 -6.43 -11.23
C GLN A 14 -1.73 -6.10 -9.77
N THR A 15 -2.39 -5.06 -9.23
CA THR A 15 -2.53 -4.97 -7.78
C THR A 15 -3.46 -6.10 -7.33
N PRO A 16 -3.14 -6.84 -6.26
CA PRO A 16 -4.04 -7.87 -5.78
C PRO A 16 -5.39 -7.23 -5.42
N THR A 17 -6.46 -7.70 -6.08
CA THR A 17 -7.82 -7.13 -6.07
C THR A 17 -8.35 -6.85 -4.66
N SER A 18 -7.92 -7.62 -3.65
CA SER A 18 -8.39 -7.47 -2.26
C SER A 18 -7.90 -6.17 -1.57
N MET A 19 -6.63 -5.78 -1.74
CA MET A 19 -6.09 -4.58 -1.08
C MET A 19 -6.61 -3.28 -1.70
N TYR A 20 -6.85 -3.32 -3.02
CA TYR A 20 -7.51 -2.23 -3.74
C TYR A 20 -8.94 -2.03 -3.22
N LEU A 21 -9.72 -3.11 -3.10
CA LEU A 21 -11.08 -3.05 -2.56
C LEU A 21 -11.13 -2.58 -1.11
N LEU A 22 -10.19 -3.03 -0.26
CA LEU A 22 -10.08 -2.55 1.12
C LEU A 22 -9.78 -1.05 1.17
N SER A 23 -8.91 -0.55 0.29
CA SER A 23 -8.57 0.87 0.21
C SER A 23 -9.79 1.71 -0.21
N LEU A 24 -10.57 1.23 -1.18
CA LEU A 24 -11.81 1.90 -1.59
C LEU A 24 -12.85 1.92 -0.48
N TYR A 25 -13.02 0.78 0.21
CA TYR A 25 -13.94 0.69 1.35
C TYR A 25 -13.53 1.63 2.49
N ALA A 26 -12.23 1.73 2.80
CA ALA A 26 -11.75 2.67 3.81
C ALA A 26 -12.05 4.13 3.43
N ILE A 27 -11.89 4.50 2.16
CA ILE A 27 -12.25 5.83 1.65
C ILE A 27 -13.75 6.09 1.80
N GLU A 28 -14.58 5.11 1.49
CA GLU A 28 -16.03 5.18 1.66
C GLU A 28 -16.40 5.35 3.14
N CYS A 29 -15.83 4.56 4.04
CA CYS A 29 -16.04 4.69 5.49
C CYS A 29 -15.67 6.10 5.98
N LEU A 30 -14.51 6.62 5.58
CA LEU A 30 -14.05 7.97 5.95
C LEU A 30 -14.99 9.07 5.44
N SER A 31 -15.66 8.83 4.32
CA SER A 31 -16.61 9.78 3.73
C SER A 31 -17.98 9.73 4.42
N ASN A 32 -18.40 8.55 4.89
CA ASN A 32 -19.75 8.32 5.41
C ASN A 32 -19.90 8.54 6.92
N HIS A 33 -18.82 8.59 7.70
CA HIS A 33 -18.90 8.61 9.17
C HIS A 33 -18.75 10.01 9.81
N GLY A 34 -18.99 11.10 9.06
CA GLY A 34 -18.97 12.46 9.62
C GLY A 34 -17.59 12.96 10.06
N HIS A 35 -16.52 12.28 9.65
CA HIS A 35 -15.15 12.76 9.85
C HIS A 35 -14.94 14.02 8.99
N SER A 36 -14.23 15.03 9.49
CA SER A 36 -13.79 16.21 8.71
C SER A 36 -12.71 15.88 7.66
N THR A 37 -12.76 14.69 7.07
CA THR A 37 -11.86 14.25 6.01
C THR A 37 -12.12 15.11 4.78
N ARG A 38 -11.14 15.95 4.42
CA ARG A 38 -11.28 16.90 3.29
C ARG A 38 -11.08 16.22 1.95
N CYS A 39 -10.12 15.30 1.85
CA CYS A 39 -9.73 14.62 0.62
C CYS A 39 -9.18 13.23 0.92
N SER A 40 -9.47 12.27 0.02
CA SER A 40 -8.93 10.92 0.04
C SER A 40 -8.38 10.59 -1.34
N HIS A 41 -7.22 9.92 -1.39
CA HIS A 41 -6.56 9.58 -2.64
C HIS A 41 -6.11 8.13 -2.62
N LEU A 42 -6.37 7.42 -3.72
CA LEU A 42 -5.84 6.08 -3.92
C LEU A 42 -4.46 6.16 -4.59
N MET A 43 -3.42 5.75 -3.88
CA MET A 43 -2.05 5.72 -4.39
C MET A 43 -1.20 4.66 -3.70
N ARG A 44 -0.08 4.29 -4.35
CA ARG A 44 0.94 3.43 -3.73
C ARG A 44 1.82 4.25 -2.80
N ALA A 45 2.12 3.73 -1.62
CA ALA A 45 3.04 4.37 -0.68
C ALA A 45 4.46 4.54 -1.26
N GLN A 46 4.88 3.65 -2.16
CA GLN A 46 6.15 3.74 -2.89
C GLN A 46 6.14 4.72 -4.09
N LYS A 47 5.00 5.34 -4.41
CA LYS A 47 4.84 6.25 -5.58
C LYS A 47 3.82 7.34 -5.24
N LEU A 48 3.98 7.97 -4.07
CA LEU A 48 3.12 9.09 -3.68
C LEU A 48 3.20 10.18 -4.75
N THR A 49 2.07 10.72 -5.18
CA THR A 49 1.99 11.75 -6.24
C THR A 49 1.93 13.17 -5.69
N PHE A 50 2.00 13.33 -4.37
CA PHE A 50 2.07 14.65 -3.75
C PHE A 50 3.37 15.37 -4.13
N PRO A 51 3.36 16.70 -4.26
CA PRO A 51 4.57 17.49 -4.43
C PRO A 51 5.55 17.34 -3.26
N ASP A 52 6.79 17.78 -3.47
CA ASP A 52 7.74 17.94 -2.38
C ASP A 52 7.26 19.04 -1.42
N ASN A 53 7.63 18.93 -0.14
CA ASN A 53 7.30 19.93 0.88
C ASN A 53 5.80 20.25 1.00
N TYR A 54 4.95 19.22 0.95
CA TYR A 54 3.50 19.37 0.91
C TYR A 54 2.85 19.30 2.31
N PHE A 55 3.29 18.35 3.15
CA PHE A 55 2.70 18.09 4.47
C PHE A 55 3.53 18.71 5.59
N ASP A 56 2.84 19.22 6.61
CA ASP A 56 3.44 19.59 7.90
C ASP A 56 3.62 18.37 8.81
N LEU A 57 2.71 17.39 8.70
CA LEU A 57 2.67 16.18 9.51
C LEU A 57 2.20 14.99 8.66
N SER A 58 2.92 13.88 8.74
CA SER A 58 2.52 12.61 8.11
C SER A 58 2.42 11.49 9.15
N PHE A 59 1.39 10.66 9.03
CA PHE A 59 1.21 9.45 9.83
C PHE A 59 1.30 8.23 8.93
N THR A 60 2.18 7.29 9.28
CA THR A 60 2.30 6.00 8.60
C THR A 60 2.20 4.89 9.63
N ASN A 61 1.03 4.24 9.71
CA ASN A 61 0.74 3.25 10.73
C ASN A 61 0.76 1.84 10.13
N PHE A 62 1.73 1.02 10.52
CA PHE A 62 1.90 -0.39 10.13
C PHE A 62 1.92 -0.67 8.61
N VAL A 63 2.25 0.33 7.79
CA VAL A 63 2.36 0.15 6.32
C VAL A 63 3.72 -0.44 5.93
N VAL A 64 4.80 0.00 6.58
CA VAL A 64 6.18 -0.25 6.13
C VAL A 64 6.52 -1.75 6.10
N THR A 65 6.02 -2.54 7.06
CA THR A 65 6.30 -3.99 7.17
C THR A 65 5.70 -4.87 6.07
N ASP A 66 4.78 -4.31 5.28
CA ASP A 66 4.06 -5.02 4.24
C ASP A 66 4.56 -4.70 2.84
N LEU A 67 5.57 -3.83 2.71
CA LEU A 67 6.15 -3.44 1.42
C LEU A 67 7.46 -4.17 1.16
N ASP A 68 7.75 -4.42 -0.11
CA ASP A 68 9.00 -5.09 -0.53
C ASP A 68 10.20 -4.15 -0.55
N ASP A 69 10.01 -2.86 -0.83
CA ASP A 69 11.01 -1.80 -0.69
C ASP A 69 10.58 -0.73 0.33
N GLN A 70 11.08 -0.90 1.55
CA GLN A 70 10.79 -0.02 2.68
C GLN A 70 11.53 1.32 2.57
N LYS A 71 12.69 1.34 1.90
CA LYS A 71 13.54 2.53 1.78
C LYS A 71 12.87 3.55 0.87
N ILE A 72 12.28 3.11 -0.24
CA ILE A 72 11.53 3.97 -1.16
C ILE A 72 10.39 4.69 -0.45
N VAL A 73 9.67 4.00 0.45
CA VAL A 73 8.62 4.66 1.25
C VAL A 73 9.21 5.72 2.17
N GLY A 74 10.31 5.43 2.87
CA GLY A 74 11.00 6.44 3.67
C GLY A 74 11.37 7.69 2.86
N GLN A 75 11.84 7.52 1.62
CA GLN A 75 12.15 8.62 0.70
C GLN A 75 10.91 9.43 0.32
N HIS A 76 9.80 8.76 -0.01
CA HIS A 76 8.54 9.42 -0.34
C HIS A 76 7.92 10.17 0.85
N LEU A 77 7.99 9.59 2.05
CA LEU A 77 7.56 10.26 3.28
C LEU A 77 8.41 11.51 3.55
N TYR A 78 9.74 11.40 3.41
CA TYR A 78 10.65 12.51 3.63
C TYR A 78 10.45 13.65 2.62
N ARG A 79 10.43 13.35 1.31
CA ARG A 79 10.33 14.41 0.29
C ARG A 79 9.02 15.20 0.39
N THR A 80 7.93 14.54 0.81
CA THR A 80 6.60 15.16 0.89
C THR A 80 6.41 15.99 2.15
N LEU A 81 7.32 15.93 3.13
CA LEU A 81 7.32 16.80 4.29
C LEU A 81 8.00 18.13 3.99
N LYS A 82 7.42 19.21 4.52
CA LYS A 82 8.06 20.53 4.53
C LYS A 82 9.34 20.51 5.38
N PRO A 83 10.28 21.45 5.19
CA PRO A 83 11.36 21.66 6.15
C PRO A 83 10.77 21.93 7.55
N GLY A 84 11.19 21.14 8.55
CA GLY A 84 10.63 21.20 9.92
C GLY A 84 9.33 20.41 10.12
N GLY A 85 8.76 19.82 9.07
CA GLY A 85 7.64 18.89 9.16
C GLY A 85 8.02 17.57 9.84
N GLN A 86 7.03 16.84 10.34
CA GLN A 86 7.24 15.63 11.13
C GLN A 86 6.59 14.41 10.50
N ALA A 87 7.27 13.26 10.58
CA ALA A 87 6.70 11.95 10.26
C ALA A 87 6.54 11.14 11.55
N ILE A 88 5.37 10.57 11.75
CA ILE A 88 5.11 9.58 12.80
C ILE A 88 4.93 8.23 12.12
N VAL A 89 5.90 7.34 12.33
CA VAL A 89 5.90 5.98 11.77
C VAL A 89 5.71 4.99 12.91
N CYS A 90 4.63 4.22 12.84
CA CYS A 90 4.39 3.09 13.74
C CYS A 90 4.66 1.80 12.97
N THR A 91 5.53 0.94 13.50
CA THR A 91 5.93 -0.31 12.86
C THR A 91 6.36 -1.34 13.89
N PHE A 92 6.44 -2.61 13.49
CA PHE A 92 7.02 -3.66 14.31
C PHE A 92 8.54 -3.59 14.26
N ALA A 93 9.20 -3.47 15.42
CA ALA A 93 10.64 -3.71 15.53
C ALA A 93 10.99 -5.19 15.24
N PHE A 94 10.13 -6.08 15.72
CA PHE A 94 10.11 -7.50 15.39
C PHE A 94 8.65 -7.91 15.17
N CYS A 95 8.35 -8.51 14.03
CA CYS A 95 7.00 -8.98 13.73
C CYS A 95 6.82 -10.40 14.28
N PRO A 96 6.11 -10.60 15.41
CA PRO A 96 6.06 -11.90 16.09
C PRO A 96 5.38 -12.99 15.27
N HIS A 97 4.54 -12.60 14.31
CA HIS A 97 3.89 -13.50 13.37
C HIS A 97 4.61 -13.56 12.02
N GLY A 98 5.84 -13.04 11.91
CA GLY A 98 6.60 -12.97 10.66
C GLY A 98 6.88 -14.35 10.05
N ASP A 99 7.25 -15.34 10.88
CA ASP A 99 7.49 -16.72 10.43
C ASP A 99 6.19 -17.40 9.96
N ALA A 100 5.12 -17.29 10.75
CA ALA A 100 3.81 -17.81 10.38
C ALA A 100 3.31 -17.19 9.06
N ARG A 101 3.50 -15.87 8.89
CA ARG A 101 3.18 -15.14 7.66
C ARG A 101 3.98 -15.67 6.47
N ARG A 102 5.27 -15.92 6.63
CA ARG A 102 6.14 -16.50 5.59
C ARG A 102 5.72 -17.93 5.24
N ALA A 103 5.47 -18.78 6.23
CA ALA A 103 5.04 -20.16 6.02
C ALA A 103 3.71 -20.23 5.26
N ALA A 104 2.72 -19.45 5.69
CA ALA A 104 1.43 -19.35 5.01
C ALA A 104 1.58 -18.83 3.57
N HIS A 105 2.44 -17.84 3.35
CA HIS A 105 2.74 -17.33 2.02
C HIS A 105 3.30 -18.42 1.10
N LEU A 106 4.31 -19.17 1.56
CA LEU A 106 4.92 -20.26 0.78
C LEU A 106 3.94 -21.42 0.52
N ALA A 107 3.03 -21.70 1.45
CA ALA A 107 2.05 -22.77 1.31
C ALA A 107 0.89 -22.42 0.35
N THR A 108 0.59 -21.13 0.18
CA THR A 108 -0.62 -20.69 -0.55
C THR A 108 -0.32 -19.92 -1.83
N ARG A 109 0.93 -19.52 -2.07
CA ARG A 109 1.32 -18.72 -3.25
C ARG A 109 2.34 -19.45 -4.12
N ARG A 110 2.51 -18.94 -5.33
CA ARG A 110 3.48 -19.48 -6.30
C ARG A 110 4.92 -19.33 -5.76
N PRO A 111 5.87 -20.21 -6.14
CA PRO A 111 7.24 -20.21 -5.61
C PRO A 111 8.00 -18.88 -5.70
N ASN A 112 7.66 -18.02 -6.66
CA ASN A 112 8.32 -16.72 -6.88
C ASN A 112 7.43 -15.52 -6.49
N ALA A 113 6.34 -15.75 -5.77
CA ALA A 113 5.50 -14.65 -5.30
C ALA A 113 6.26 -13.81 -4.27
N LYS A 114 6.18 -12.48 -4.36
CA LYS A 114 6.72 -11.60 -3.32
C LYS A 114 5.82 -11.63 -2.09
N LEU A 115 6.44 -11.68 -0.89
CA LEU A 115 5.74 -11.62 0.38
C LEU A 115 5.07 -10.26 0.60
N GLY A 116 5.83 -9.18 0.40
CA GLY A 116 5.34 -7.81 0.47
C GLY A 116 4.61 -7.37 -0.79
N LEU A 117 3.86 -6.28 -0.68
CA LEU A 117 3.26 -5.58 -1.81
C LEU A 117 4.38 -5.08 -2.72
N ALA A 118 4.42 -5.62 -3.92
CA ALA A 118 5.46 -5.36 -4.89
C ALA A 118 5.52 -3.88 -5.28
N TYR A 119 6.72 -3.31 -5.22
CA TYR A 119 7.06 -2.10 -5.95
C TYR A 119 7.25 -2.47 -7.43
N ASP A 120 6.55 -1.71 -8.27
CA ASP A 120 6.68 -1.76 -9.72
C ASP A 120 7.19 -0.37 -10.14
N PRO A 121 8.46 -0.27 -10.60
CA PRO A 121 9.05 1.02 -10.94
C PRO A 121 8.41 1.67 -12.18
N GLU A 122 7.72 0.89 -13.02
CA GLU A 122 7.03 1.38 -14.22
C GLU A 122 5.71 2.13 -13.90
#